data_AF-A0A847NR91-F1
#
_entry.id   AF-A0A847NR91-F1
#
_cell.length_a   1.000
_cell.length_b   1.000
_cell.length_c   1.000
_cell.angle_alpha   90.00
_cell.angle_beta   90.00
_cell.angle_gamma   90.00
#
_symmetry.space_group_name_H-M   'P 1'
#
loop_
_entity.id
_entity.type
_entity.pdbx_description
1 polymer ?
#
loop_
_entity_poly.entity_id
_entity_poly.type
_entity_poly.pdbx_seq_one_letter_code
_entity_poly.pdbx_strand_id
1 'polypeptide(L)' 'MLRILKIIIGINFISYSLIFFIMYLNLFNIGYDFLDYLKEIITHIESLLFIPGIYLLWETIFKNNNNLTSSK' A
#
# COMPACT_ATOMS: atom_id res chain seq x y z
N MET A 1 -18.71 -5.85 10.50
CA MET A 1 -17.55 -6.78 10.64
C MET A 1 -16.63 -6.75 9.42
N LEU A 2 -17.12 -7.04 8.20
CA LEU A 2 -16.31 -7.04 6.96
C LEU A 2 -15.53 -5.73 6.69
N ARG A 3 -16.09 -4.57 7.05
CA ARG A 3 -15.45 -3.26 6.85
C ARG A 3 -14.16 -3.10 7.68
N ILE A 4 -14.23 -3.44 8.96
CA ILE A 4 -13.07 -3.37 9.87
C ILE A 4 -12.00 -4.35 9.39
N LEU A 5 -12.42 -5.50 8.88
CA LEU A 5 -11.54 -6.52 8.33
C LEU A 5 -10.79 -6.01 7.07
N LYS A 6 -11.48 -5.32 6.15
CA LYS A 6 -10.84 -4.65 5.01
C LYS A 6 -9.82 -3.59 5.44
N ILE A 7 -10.14 -2.80 6.47
CA ILE A 7 -9.21 -1.79 7.01
C ILE A 7 -7.96 -2.44 7.59
N ILE A 8 -8.13 -3.48 8.42
CA ILE A 8 -7.01 -4.20 9.02
C ILE A 8 -6.13 -4.82 7.94
N ILE A 9 -6.71 -5.48 6.94
CA ILE A 9 -5.95 -6.07 5.82
C ILE A 9 -5.22 -4.97 5.04
N GLY A 10 -5.90 -3.87 4.70
CA GLY A 10 -5.31 -2.75 3.96
C GLY A 10 -4.11 -2.12 4.69
N ILE A 11 -4.23 -1.90 6.00
CA ILE A 11 -3.12 -1.39 6.82
C ILE A 11 -1.95 -2.37 6.81
N ASN A 12 -2.20 -3.67 7.03
CA ASN A 12 -1.14 -4.67 7.05
C ASN A 12 -0.41 -4.76 5.70
N PHE A 13 -1.13 -4.71 4.58
CA PHE A 13 -0.53 -4.72 3.24
C PHE A 13 0.36 -3.50 3.01
N ILE A 14 -0.13 -2.31 3.36
CA ILE A 14 0.66 -1.07 3.23
C ILE A 14 1.90 -1.12 4.13
N SER A 15 1.75 -1.49 5.40
CA SER A 15 2.86 -1.59 6.33
C SER A 15 3.90 -2.61 5.87
N TYR A 16 3.48 -3.76 5.37
CA TYR A 16 4.37 -4.78 4.83
C TYR A 16 5.15 -4.23 3.63
N SER A 17 4.49 -3.64 2.62
CA SER A 17 5.18 -3.05 1.48
C SER A 17 6.14 -1.92 1.85
N LEU A 18 5.80 -1.10 2.86
CA LEU A 18 6.66 -0.02 3.33
C LEU A 18 7.97 -0.51 3.95
N ILE A 19 7.93 -1.64 4.67
CA ILE A 19 9.16 -2.26 5.20
C ILE A 19 10.09 -2.64 4.05
N PHE A 20 9.56 -3.20 2.97
CA PHE A 20 10.35 -3.55 1.79
C PHE A 20 10.88 -2.31 1.06
N PHE A 21 10.10 -1.23 0.93
CA PHE A 21 10.62 0.04 0.40
C PHE A 21 11.82 0.56 1.20
N ILE A 22 11.75 0.50 2.53
CA ILE A 22 12.85 0.92 3.40
C ILE A 22 14.05 -0.03 3.25
N MET A 23 13.81 -1.33 3.14
CA MET A 23 14.87 -2.32 2.93
C MET A 23 15.57 -2.12 1.59
N TYR A 24 14.81 -1.83 0.52
CA TYR A 24 15.36 -1.55 -0.79
C TYR A 24 16.07 -0.19 -0.87
N LEU A 25 15.65 0.80 -0.06
CA LEU A 25 16.40 2.05 0.09
C LEU A 25 17.82 1.79 0.62
N ASN A 26 18.02 0.72 1.39
CA ASN A 26 19.36 0.36 1.84
C ASN A 26 20.28 -0.09 0.68
N LEU A 27 19.75 -0.52 -0.48
CA LEU A 27 20.58 -0.81 -1.65
C LEU A 27 21.27 0.43 -2.20
N PHE A 28 20.69 1.63 -2.06
CA PHE A 28 21.38 2.88 -2.43
C PHE A 28 22.69 3.04 -1.68
N ASN A 29 22.75 2.60 -0.43
CA ASN A 29 23.94 2.71 0.40
C ASN A 29 25.05 1.76 -0.06
N ILE A 30 24.73 0.77 -0.88
CA ILE A 30 25.66 -0.22 -1.46
C ILE A 30 26.11 0.21 -2.88
N GLY A 31 25.65 1.38 -3.36
CA GLY A 31 26.04 1.94 -4.66
C GLY A 31 25.11 1.57 -5.81
N TYR A 32 23.89 1.12 -5.52
CA TYR A 32 22.85 0.97 -6.56
C TYR A 32 22.30 2.33 -7.00
N ASP A 33 22.02 2.46 -8.30
CA ASP A 33 21.42 3.66 -8.86
C ASP A 33 19.91 3.75 -8.58
N PHE A 34 19.35 4.96 -8.68
CA PHE A 34 17.92 5.19 -8.44
C PHE A 34 17.01 4.39 -9.36
N LEU A 35 17.44 4.16 -10.60
CA LEU A 35 16.68 3.37 -11.56
C LEU A 35 16.63 1.89 -11.16
N ASP A 36 17.70 1.35 -10.58
CA ASP A 36 17.71 -0.03 -10.10
C ASP A 36 16.78 -0.18 -8.90
N TYR A 37 16.80 0.76 -7.96
CA TYR A 37 15.83 0.79 -6.87
C TYR A 37 14.37 0.81 -7.37
N LEU A 38 14.07 1.66 -8.36
CA LEU A 38 12.73 1.71 -8.93
C LEU A 38 12.34 0.39 -9.61
N LYS A 39 13.30 -0.25 -10.28
CA LYS A 39 13.10 -1.57 -10.91
C LYS A 39 12.82 -2.64 -9.86
N GLU A 40 13.55 -2.65 -8.76
CA GLU A 40 13.33 -3.58 -7.65
C GLU A 40 11.91 -3.43 -7.08
N ILE A 41 11.46 -2.19 -6.87
CA ILE A 41 10.09 -1.87 -6.41
C ILE A 41 9.02 -2.44 -7.33
N ILE A 42 9.18 -2.29 -8.64
CA ILE A 42 8.15 -2.69 -9.62
C ILE A 42 8.17 -4.20 -9.86
N THR A 43 9.32 -4.86 -9.65
CA THR A 43 9.49 -6.30 -9.92
C THR A 43 9.03 -7.17 -8.75
N HIS A 44 9.13 -6.66 -7.52
CA HIS A 44 8.83 -7.42 -6.32
C HIS A 44 7.36 -7.34 -5.93
N ILE A 45 6.77 -8.49 -5.63
CA ILE A 45 5.34 -8.60 -5.33
C ILE A 45 5.01 -7.96 -3.99
N GLU A 46 5.98 -7.96 -3.08
CA GLU A 46 5.92 -7.40 -1.74
C GLU A 46 5.70 -5.88 -1.78
N SER A 47 6.35 -5.19 -2.71
CA SER A 47 6.18 -3.75 -2.96
C SER A 47 4.90 -3.46 -3.75
N LEU A 48 4.51 -4.35 -4.66
CA LEU A 48 3.26 -4.20 -5.41
C LEU A 48 2.00 -4.29 -4.53
N LEU A 49 2.06 -4.98 -3.38
CA LEU A 49 0.99 -5.05 -2.38
C LEU A 49 0.56 -3.66 -1.82
N PHE A 50 1.38 -2.63 -2.02
CA PHE A 50 1.07 -1.26 -1.65
C PHE A 50 -0.19 -0.74 -2.36
N ILE A 51 -0.33 -1.05 -3.66
CA ILE A 51 -1.45 -0.61 -4.49
C ILE A 51 -2.80 -1.20 -4.03
N PRO A 52 -2.96 -2.54 -3.88
CA PRO A 52 -4.21 -3.11 -3.38
C PRO A 52 -4.48 -2.72 -1.92
N GLY A 53 -3.44 -2.51 -1.11
CA GLY A 53 -3.58 -1.98 0.26
C GLY A 53 -4.22 -0.59 0.29
N ILE A 54 -3.71 0.35 -0.53
CA ILE A 54 -4.30 1.69 -0.69
C ILE A 54 -5.72 1.60 -1.24
N TYR A 55 -5.94 0.79 -2.28
CA TYR A 55 -7.25 0.63 -2.89
C TYR A 55 -8.30 0.15 -1.87
N LEU A 56 -7.96 -0.83 -1.03
CA LEU A 56 -8.86 -1.35 0.01
C LEU A 56 -9.22 -0.28 1.05
N LEU A 57 -8.25 0.54 1.47
CA LEU A 57 -8.51 1.64 2.39
C LEU A 57 -9.34 2.74 1.74
N TRP A 58 -9.00 3.12 0.52
CA TRP A 58 -9.71 4.14 -0.23
C TRP A 58 -11.17 3.75 -0.48
N GLU A 59 -11.43 2.53 -0.98
CA GLU A 59 -12.78 2.00 -1.17
C GLU A 59 -13.56 2.06 0.15
N THR A 60 -12.95 1.65 1.25
CA THR A 60 -13.62 1.56 2.55
C THR A 60 -13.95 2.93 3.13
N ILE A 61 -13.06 3.91 2.98
CA ILE A 61 -13.22 5.27 3.51
C ILE A 61 -14.19 6.09 2.63
N PHE A 62 -13.99 6.10 1.30
CA PHE A 62 -14.77 6.94 0.39
C PHE A 62 -16.18 6.41 0.14
N LYS A 63 -16.38 5.09 0.05
CA LYS A 63 -17.73 4.51 -0.09
C LYS A 63 -18.62 4.81 1.12
N ASN A 64 -18.02 5.01 2.30
CA ASN A 64 -18.75 5.41 3.50
C ASN A 64 -19.27 6.86 3.43
N ASN A 65 -18.51 7.79 2.84
CA ASN A 65 -18.92 9.19 2.74
C ASN A 65 -20.14 9.38 1.82
N ASN A 66 -20.24 8.61 0.74
CA ASN A 66 -21.36 8.71 -0.20
C ASN A 66 -22.69 8.14 0.36
N ASN A 67 -22.62 7.18 1.28
CA ASN A 67 -23.82 6.63 1.92
C ASN A 67 -24.43 7.57 2.97
N LEU A 68 -23.64 8.51 3.51
CA LEU A 68 -24.11 9.53 4.46
C LEU A 68 -24.79 10.72 3.76
N THR A 69 -24.43 11.00 2.51
CA THR A 69 -25.04 12.09 1.72
C THR A 69 -26.30 11.66 0.97
N SER A 70 -26.44 10.38 0.64
CA SER A 70 -27.64 9.83 -0.03
C SER A 70 -28.81 9.53 0.92
N SER A 71 -28.66 9.78 2.22
CA SER A 71 -29.71 9.58 3.25
C SER A 71 -30.36 10.90 3.70
N LYS A 72 -30.12 12.00 3.00
CA LYS A 72 -30.81 13.29 3.23
C LYS A 72 -31.84 13.56 2.16
#